data_AF-A0A3M7TTE4-F1
#
_entry.id   AF-A0A3M7TTE4-F1
#
_cell.length_a   1.000
_cell.length_b   1.000
_cell.length_c   1.000
_cell.angle_alpha   90.00
_cell.angle_beta   90.00
_cell.angle_gamma   90.00
#
_symmetry.space_group_name_H-M   'P 1'
#
loop_
_entity.id
_entity.type
_entity.pdbx_description
1 polymer ?
#
loop_
_entity_poly.entity_id
_entity_poly.type
_entity_poly.pdbx_seq_one_letter_code
_entity_poly.pdbx_strand_id
1 'polypeptide(L)' 'MTEKTSINIVREISDFIKENKKSLLLTLGKVSEIKQIDQGGNGLVYGGIQNKSEVAIKFWLRIVRQVN' A
#
# COMPACT_ATOMS: atom_id res chain seq x y z
N MET A 1 -2.09 -20.19 -10.78
CA MET A 1 -2.30 -20.05 -9.31
C MET A 1 -1.69 -18.78 -8.72
N THR A 2 -0.59 -18.24 -9.25
CA THR A 2 0.09 -17.03 -8.73
C THR A 2 -0.69 -15.73 -8.93
N GLU A 3 -1.41 -15.58 -10.05
CA GLU A 3 -2.09 -14.33 -10.41
C GLU A 3 -3.29 -14.02 -9.49
N LYS A 4 -4.03 -15.06 -9.07
CA LYS A 4 -5.19 -14.93 -8.17
C LYS A 4 -4.82 -14.43 -6.78
N THR A 5 -3.64 -14.82 -6.28
CA THR A 5 -3.11 -14.37 -4.98
C THR A 5 -2.66 -12.90 -5.03
N SER A 6 -2.00 -12.49 -6.12
CA SER A 6 -1.55 -11.10 -6.30
C SER A 6 -2.72 -10.11 -6.36
N ILE A 7 -3.80 -10.47 -7.08
CA ILE A 7 -5.03 -9.64 -7.14
C ILE A 7 -5.64 -9.45 -5.76
N ASN A 8 -5.60 -10.48 -4.90
CA ASN A 8 -6.16 -10.39 -3.56
C ASN A 8 -5.38 -9.41 -2.67
N ILE A 9 -4.05 -9.47 -2.69
CA ILE A 9 -3.18 -8.57 -1.91
C ILE A 9 -3.37 -7.10 -2.30
N VAL A 10 -3.49 -6.79 -3.60
CA VAL A 10 -3.70 -5.41 -4.06
C VAL A 10 -5.01 -4.86 -3.50
N ARG A 11 -6.06 -5.68 -3.51
CA ARG A 11 -7.36 -5.32 -2.96
C ARG A 11 -7.30 -5.14 -1.44
N GLU A 12 -6.66 -6.05 -0.72
CA GLU A 12 -6.48 -5.98 0.74
C GLU A 12 -5.78 -4.69 1.15
N ILE A 13 -4.72 -4.28 0.44
CA ILE A 13 -4.03 -3.00 0.72
C ILE A 13 -4.95 -1.81 0.46
N SER A 14 -5.65 -1.79 -0.68
CA SER A 14 -6.61 -0.73 -0.99
C SER A 14 -7.70 -0.61 0.08
N ASP A 15 -8.26 -1.74 0.50
CA ASP A 15 -9.35 -1.77 1.48
C ASP A 15 -8.86 -1.39 2.87
N PHE A 16 -7.66 -1.85 3.27
CA PHE A 16 -6.97 -1.38 4.47
C PHE A 16 -6.80 0.15 4.51
N ILE A 17 -6.38 0.77 3.40
CA ILE A 17 -6.26 2.24 3.33
C ILE A 17 -7.63 2.92 3.50
N LYS A 18 -8.70 2.38 2.89
CA LYS A 18 -10.05 2.95 2.99
C LYS A 18 -10.60 2.85 4.41
N GLU A 19 -10.45 1.70 5.05
CA GLU A 19 -10.88 1.44 6.44
C GLU A 19 -10.18 2.37 7.42
N ASN A 20 -8.91 2.70 7.16
CA ASN A 20 -8.14 3.66 7.96
C ASN A 20 -8.36 5.13 7.53
N LYS A 21 -9.51 5.43 6.89
CA LYS A 21 -9.92 6.78 6.47
C LYS A 21 -8.85 7.50 5.62
N LYS A 22 -8.18 6.76 4.73
CA LYS A 22 -7.07 7.27 3.90
C LYS A 22 -5.94 7.89 4.72
N SER A 23 -5.63 7.28 5.86
CA SER A 23 -4.53 7.70 6.72
C SER A 23 -3.78 6.50 7.29
N LEU A 24 -2.50 6.67 7.59
CA LEU A 24 -1.66 5.67 8.23
C LEU A 24 -0.84 6.31 9.33
N LEU A 25 -0.78 5.67 10.49
CA LEU A 25 0.16 6.02 11.54
C LEU A 25 1.42 5.17 11.35
N LEU A 26 2.51 5.79 10.93
CA LEU A 26 3.82 5.15 10.75
C LEU A 26 4.75 5.58 11.89
N THR A 27 5.89 4.91 12.03
CA THR A 27 6.93 5.28 13.02
C THR A 27 7.39 6.74 12.85
N LEU A 28 7.39 7.25 11.62
CA LEU A 28 7.80 8.63 11.31
C LEU A 28 6.67 9.64 11.51
N GLY A 29 5.46 9.21 11.86
CA GLY A 29 4.29 10.04 12.07
C GLY A 29 3.10 9.66 11.19
N LYS A 30 2.05 10.49 11.26
CA LYS A 30 0.82 10.28 10.51
C LYS A 30 0.99 10.75 9.06
N VAL A 31 0.61 9.89 8.12
CA VAL A 31 0.38 10.25 6.72
C VAL A 31 -1.12 10.32 6.47
N SER A 32 -1.60 11.42 5.90
CA SER A 32 -3.01 11.64 5.55
C SER A 32 -3.19 11.79 4.05
N GLU A 33 -4.45 11.83 3.61
CA GLU A 33 -4.82 12.03 2.20
C GLU A 33 -4.21 10.97 1.28
N ILE A 34 -4.10 9.76 1.80
CA ILE A 34 -3.43 8.66 1.11
C ILE A 34 -4.23 8.26 -0.13
N LYS A 35 -3.56 8.25 -1.28
CA LYS A 35 -4.10 7.84 -2.59
C LYS A 35 -3.07 7.02 -3.35
N GLN A 36 -3.51 6.01 -4.09
CA GLN A 36 -2.62 5.30 -4.99
C GLN A 36 -2.22 6.25 -6.13
N ILE A 37 -0.92 6.32 -6.43
CA ILE A 37 -0.38 7.17 -7.48
C ILE A 37 0.28 6.37 -8.60
N ASP A 38 0.76 5.15 -8.31
CA ASP A 38 1.38 4.29 -9.31
C ASP A 38 1.36 2.81 -8.87
N GLN A 39 1.69 1.92 -9.82
CA GLN A 39 2.00 0.52 -9.59
C GLN A 39 3.24 0.17 -10.43
N GLY A 40 4.32 -0.22 -9.76
CA GLY A 40 5.62 -0.43 -10.41
C GLY A 40 6.36 -1.65 -9.87
N GLY A 41 6.75 -2.55 -10.77
CA GLY A 41 7.41 -3.82 -10.44
C GLY A 41 6.55 -4.65 -9.48
N ASN A 42 7.13 -5.03 -8.34
CA ASN A 42 6.46 -5.83 -7.29
C ASN A 42 5.84 -4.96 -6.19
N GLY A 43 5.39 -3.74 -6.48
CA GLY A 43 4.87 -2.85 -5.45
C GLY A 43 3.78 -1.89 -5.90
N LEU A 44 2.99 -1.46 -4.92
CA LEU A 44 2.03 -0.37 -5.05
C LEU A 44 2.62 0.90 -4.47
N VAL A 45 2.43 2.02 -5.16
CA VAL A 45 2.92 3.33 -4.71
C VAL A 45 1.73 4.21 -4.36
N TYR A 46 1.73 4.72 -3.14
CA TYR A 46 0.73 5.65 -2.63
C TYR A 46 1.40 6.98 -2.32
N GLY A 47 0.73 8.09 -2.63
CA GLY A 47 1.10 9.42 -2.18
C GLY A 47 0.26 9.83 -0.98
N GLY A 48 0.78 10.72 -0.14
CA GLY A 48 0.05 11.33 0.96
C GLY A 48 0.80 12.54 1.55
N ILE A 49 0.23 13.12 2.61
CA ILE A 49 0.78 14.29 3.30
C ILE A 49 1.30 13.89 4.68
N GLN A 50 2.55 14.23 4.97
CA GLN A 50 3.18 14.07 6.28
C GLN A 50 3.89 15.37 6.64
N ASN A 51 3.60 15.95 7.81
CA ASN A 51 4.25 17.18 8.27
C ASN A 51 4.24 18.30 7.21
N LYS A 52 3.09 18.52 6.56
CA LYS A 52 2.89 19.50 5.47
C LYS A 52 3.72 19.26 4.20
N SER A 53 4.34 18.09 4.07
CA SER A 53 5.13 17.70 2.90
C SER A 53 4.51 16.50 2.22
N GLU A 54 4.61 16.45 0.89
CA GLU A 54 4.21 15.28 0.11
C GLU A 54 5.22 14.14 0.33
N VAL A 55 4.69 12.93 0.54
CA VAL A 55 5.49 11.71 0.71
C VAL A 55 4.96 10.58 -0.14
N ALA A 56 5.86 9.69 -0.56
CA ALA A 56 5.51 8.44 -1.22
C ALA A 56 5.69 7.25 -0.27
N ILE A 57 4.70 6.36 -0.25
CA ILE A 57 4.70 5.09 0.48
C ILE A 57 4.69 3.97 -0.55
N LYS A 58 5.74 3.14 -0.55
CA LYS A 58 5.82 1.94 -1.41
C LYS A 58 5.51 0.69 -0.60
N PHE A 59 4.40 0.04 -0.92
CA PHE A 59 4.10 -1.31 -0.40
C PHE A 59 4.87 -2.32 -1.24
N TRP A 60 5.83 -2.99 -0.63
CA TRP A 60 6.58 -4.07 -1.27
C TRP A 60 5.80 -5.38 -1.15
N LEU A 61 5.37 -5.94 -2.28
CA LEU A 61 4.60 -7.17 -2.31
C LEU A 61 5.56 -8.36 -2.46
N ARG A 62 5.60 -9.23 -1.46
CA ARG A 62 6.34 -10.49 -1.55
C ARG A 62 5.36 -11.64 -1.79
N ILE A 63 5.41 -12.23 -2.98
CA ILE A 63 4.69 -13.48 -3.24
C ILE A 63 5.52 -14.61 -2.65
N VAL A 64 5.04 -15.21 -1.56
CA VAL A 64 5.63 -16.44 -1.02
C VAL A 64 4.88 -17.61 -1.64
N ARG A 65 5.59 -18.46 -2.39
CA ARG A 65 5.03 -19.75 -2.83
C ARG A 65 4.95 -20.64 -1.60
N GLN A 66 3.74 -20.99 -1.18
CA GLN A 66 3.59 -22.11 -0.26
C GLN A 66 3.97 -23.38 -1.02
N VAL A 67 5.01 -24.04 -0.54
CA VAL A 67 5.39 -25.38 -0.97
C VAL A 67 4.75 -26.30 0.06
N ASN A 68 3.82 -27.14 -0.40
CA ASN A 68 3.23 -28.22 0.40
C ASN A 68 4.28 -29.30 0.67
#